data_AF-D2R746-F1
#
_entry.id   AF-D2R746-F1
#
_cell.length_a   1.000
_cell.length_b   1.000
_cell.length_c   1.000
_cell.angle_alpha   90.00
_cell.angle_beta   90.00
_cell.angle_gamma   90.00
#
_symmetry.space_group_name_H-M   'P 1'
#
loop_
_entity.id
_entity.type
_entity.pdbx_description
1 polymer ?
#
loop_
_entity_poly.entity_id
_entity_poly.type
_entity_poly.pdbx_seq_one_letter_code
_entity_poly.pdbx_strand_id
1 'polypeptide(L)'
;MMVVQQAIFTSVAEQQREGYQLARASRGITSEMARELSIWGPAHDSLISDVHEATSVNFHPLGSEHFVLSLTTRNGSEYSGRGGGRIYSQILVLPREGMMRFDNHPLLVLEAVAASGRWMVDPHLPDTLLSFRLVGSAAGTSADRIAKCRALWGEEPMEQLATLLRGRAQVVLVADDDVEGLLSGALELLTPAERLQVSFSTGLRISQRRPFHLHVVPSCEQQIIRQLRRTADVCVIDLADLASLN
;
A
#
# COMPACT_ATOMS: atom_id res chain seq x y z
N MET A 1 6.88 -22.33 -3.34
CA MET A 1 7.27 -21.13 -4.10
C MET A 1 6.07 -20.66 -4.89
N MET A 2 5.86 -19.35 -5.04
CA MET A 2 4.79 -18.79 -5.86
C MET A 2 5.36 -17.83 -6.90
N VAL A 3 4.70 -17.71 -8.05
CA VAL A 3 5.08 -16.74 -9.09
C VAL A 3 4.38 -15.42 -8.81
N VAL A 4 5.14 -14.36 -8.68
CA VAL A 4 4.65 -12.98 -8.54
C VAL A 4 4.79 -12.29 -9.88
N GLN A 5 3.68 -11.72 -10.36
CA GLN A 5 3.70 -10.85 -11.54
C GLN A 5 4.09 -9.44 -11.14
N GLN A 6 4.69 -8.71 -12.07
CA GLN A 6 5.16 -7.34 -11.83
C GLN A 6 4.56 -6.40 -12.86
N ALA A 7 4.34 -5.16 -12.46
CA ALA A 7 4.04 -4.06 -13.35
C ALA A 7 4.66 -2.76 -12.84
N ILE A 8 4.87 -1.80 -13.74
CA ILE A 8 5.33 -0.47 -13.40
C ILE A 8 4.30 0.53 -13.91
N PHE A 9 3.78 1.36 -13.02
CA PHE A 9 2.92 2.48 -13.36
C PHE A 9 3.70 3.78 -13.18
N THR A 10 3.86 4.56 -14.24
CA THR A 10 4.57 5.84 -14.18
C THR A 10 4.20 6.71 -15.37
N SER A 11 4.65 7.97 -15.36
CA SER A 11 4.55 8.85 -16.51
C SER A 11 5.62 8.50 -17.54
N VAL A 12 5.20 8.28 -18.78
CA VAL A 12 6.11 8.04 -19.92
C VAL A 12 5.83 9.03 -21.05
N ALA A 13 6.87 9.30 -21.83
CA ALA A 13 6.84 10.18 -23.00
C ALA A 13 7.17 9.40 -24.29
N GLU A 14 6.59 8.20 -24.44
CA GLU A 14 6.79 7.34 -25.60
C GLU A 14 5.59 7.42 -26.57
N GLN A 15 5.87 7.57 -27.87
CA GLN A 15 4.93 7.35 -28.98
C GLN A 15 3.56 8.05 -28.87
N GLN A 16 3.54 9.38 -28.73
CA GLN A 16 2.33 10.23 -28.73
C GLN A 16 1.35 10.04 -27.56
N ARG A 17 1.68 9.23 -26.56
CA ARG A 17 0.92 9.13 -25.30
C ARG A 17 1.74 9.68 -24.16
N GLU A 18 1.51 10.95 -23.85
CA GLU A 18 2.04 11.58 -22.66
C GLU A 18 1.10 11.34 -21.47
N GLY A 19 1.66 10.91 -20.35
CA GLY A 19 0.95 10.82 -19.09
C GLY A 19 1.16 9.50 -18.35
N TYR A 20 0.45 9.40 -17.22
CA TYR A 20 0.51 8.26 -16.33
C TYR A 20 -0.22 7.06 -16.90
N GLN A 21 0.50 5.96 -17.06
CA GLN A 21 -0.04 4.70 -17.54
C GLN A 21 0.76 3.51 -16.98
N LEU A 22 0.23 2.31 -17.20
CA LEU A 22 0.98 1.08 -16.97
C LEU A 22 2.10 0.96 -18.02
N ALA A 23 3.28 1.45 -17.67
CA ALA A 23 4.42 1.60 -18.57
C ALA A 23 5.05 0.25 -18.95
N ARG A 24 5.11 -0.69 -18.00
CA ARG A 24 5.64 -2.04 -18.20
C ARG A 24 4.84 -3.05 -17.40
N ALA A 25 4.74 -4.29 -17.89
CA ALA A 25 4.09 -5.39 -17.20
C ALA A 25 4.75 -6.72 -17.59
N SER A 26 4.79 -7.67 -16.65
CA SER A 26 5.20 -9.04 -16.95
C SER A 26 4.13 -9.78 -17.74
N ARG A 27 4.53 -10.82 -18.47
CA ARG A 27 3.65 -11.57 -19.39
C ARG A 27 2.39 -12.17 -18.75
N GLY A 28 2.39 -12.42 -17.44
CA GLY A 28 1.23 -12.94 -16.73
C GLY A 28 0.19 -11.88 -16.32
N ILE A 29 0.45 -10.59 -16.57
CA ILE A 29 -0.56 -9.54 -16.39
C ILE A 29 -1.47 -9.53 -17.62
N THR A 30 -2.74 -9.90 -17.42
CA THR A 30 -3.74 -9.88 -18.50
C THR A 30 -4.16 -8.45 -18.84
N SER A 31 -4.82 -8.25 -19.98
CA SER A 31 -5.38 -6.94 -20.35
C SER A 31 -6.43 -6.43 -19.37
N GLU A 32 -7.19 -7.33 -18.75
CA GLU A 32 -8.17 -6.98 -17.71
C GLU A 32 -7.48 -6.48 -16.45
N MET A 33 -6.47 -7.21 -15.96
CA MET A 33 -5.65 -6.79 -14.82
C MET A 33 -4.98 -5.45 -15.12
N ALA A 34 -4.41 -5.28 -16.31
CA ALA A 34 -3.75 -4.02 -16.70
C ALA A 34 -4.70 -2.83 -16.67
N ARG A 35 -5.96 -3.01 -17.12
CA ARG A 35 -6.99 -1.96 -17.07
C ARG A 35 -7.34 -1.59 -15.64
N GLU A 36 -7.54 -2.57 -14.77
CA GLU A 36 -7.86 -2.34 -13.37
C GLU A 36 -6.68 -1.72 -12.61
N LEU A 37 -5.45 -2.22 -12.82
CA LEU A 37 -4.22 -1.62 -12.29
C LEU A 37 -4.05 -0.15 -12.71
N SER A 38 -4.48 0.21 -13.93
CA SER A 38 -4.42 1.59 -14.40
C SER A 38 -5.39 2.52 -13.66
N ILE A 39 -6.50 2.00 -13.14
CA ILE A 39 -7.44 2.75 -12.28
C ILE A 39 -6.80 3.01 -10.90
N TRP A 40 -6.11 1.99 -10.39
CA TRP A 40 -5.38 2.05 -9.12
C TRP A 40 -4.05 2.80 -9.20
N GLY A 41 -3.57 3.09 -10.41
CA GLY A 41 -2.36 3.85 -10.64
C GLY A 41 -2.42 5.27 -10.05
N PRO A 42 -1.45 5.66 -9.20
CA PRO A 42 -1.36 7.02 -8.68
C PRO A 42 -0.72 7.96 -9.74
N ALA A 43 -1.40 9.07 -10.05
CA ALA A 43 -0.95 10.06 -11.02
C ALA A 43 -0.17 11.21 -10.33
N HIS A 44 0.05 12.34 -11.01
CA HIS A 44 0.71 13.51 -10.41
C HIS A 44 0.11 13.92 -9.06
N ASP A 45 0.97 14.44 -8.18
CA ASP A 45 0.63 14.93 -6.83
C ASP A 45 -0.15 13.92 -5.97
N SER A 46 -0.02 12.63 -6.25
CA SER A 46 -0.73 11.58 -5.52
C SER A 46 -0.12 11.25 -4.17
N LEU A 47 1.16 11.56 -3.94
CA LEU A 47 1.77 11.40 -2.62
C LEU A 47 1.33 12.57 -1.73
N ILE A 48 1.05 12.27 -0.47
CA ILE A 48 0.61 13.28 0.50
C ILE A 48 1.75 14.26 0.76
N SER A 49 2.91 13.71 1.14
CA SER A 49 4.10 14.50 1.47
C SER A 49 4.80 15.01 0.21
N ASP A 50 5.25 16.26 0.28
CA ASP A 50 6.07 16.93 -0.72
C ASP A 50 7.58 16.72 -0.53
N VAL A 51 7.97 15.97 0.50
CA VAL A 51 9.37 15.57 0.70
C VAL A 51 9.80 14.67 -0.46
N HIS A 52 11.03 14.87 -0.94
CA HIS A 52 11.58 14.13 -2.09
C HIS A 52 11.59 12.61 -1.85
N GLU A 53 11.71 12.17 -0.60
CA GLU A 53 11.76 10.76 -0.19
C GLU A 53 10.37 10.21 0.19
N ALA A 54 9.29 10.93 -0.12
CA ALA A 54 7.94 10.44 0.13
C ALA A 54 7.73 9.10 -0.57
N THR A 55 7.33 8.10 0.22
CA THR A 55 6.99 6.77 -0.27
C THR A 55 5.61 6.38 0.25
N SER A 56 4.99 5.42 -0.43
CA SER A 56 3.77 4.80 0.03
C SER A 56 3.76 3.33 -0.35
N VAL A 57 3.51 2.50 0.65
CA VAL A 57 3.18 1.09 0.48
C VAL A 57 1.67 1.00 0.39
N ASN A 58 1.18 0.27 -0.61
CA ASN A 58 -0.25 0.09 -0.82
C ASN A 58 -0.61 -1.38 -1.00
N PHE A 59 -1.80 -1.74 -0.55
CA PHE A 59 -2.39 -3.04 -0.73
C PHE A 59 -3.86 -2.93 -1.13
N HIS A 60 -4.30 -3.72 -2.10
CA HIS A 60 -5.72 -3.85 -2.44
C HIS A 60 -6.01 -5.16 -3.19
N PRO A 61 -7.26 -5.66 -3.15
CA PRO A 61 -7.69 -6.73 -4.04
C PRO A 61 -7.70 -6.29 -5.50
N LEU A 62 -7.52 -7.24 -6.42
CA LEU A 62 -7.60 -7.07 -7.87
C LEU A 62 -8.51 -8.17 -8.44
N GLY A 63 -9.76 -7.83 -8.72
CA GLY A 63 -10.81 -8.82 -8.93
C GLY A 63 -10.96 -9.79 -7.74
N SER A 64 -11.41 -11.02 -8.00
CA SER A 64 -11.62 -12.03 -6.95
C SER A 64 -10.39 -12.90 -6.65
N GLU A 65 -9.47 -13.06 -7.60
CA GLU A 65 -8.40 -14.06 -7.51
C GLU A 65 -7.01 -13.48 -7.27
N HIS A 66 -6.86 -12.16 -7.31
CA HIS A 66 -5.56 -11.51 -7.20
C HIS A 66 -5.54 -10.42 -6.15
N PHE A 67 -4.33 -10.14 -5.68
CA PHE A 67 -4.03 -9.10 -4.71
C PHE A 67 -2.82 -8.31 -5.19
N VAL A 68 -2.84 -7.02 -4.91
CA VAL A 68 -1.82 -6.08 -5.34
C VAL A 68 -1.11 -5.54 -4.13
N LEU A 69 0.22 -5.57 -4.18
CA LEU A 69 1.09 -4.76 -3.35
C LEU A 69 1.82 -3.77 -4.25
N SER A 70 1.99 -2.53 -3.81
CA SER A 70 2.80 -1.57 -4.56
C SER A 70 3.65 -0.67 -3.68
N LEU A 71 4.83 -0.33 -4.17
CA LEU A 71 5.60 0.82 -3.70
C LEU A 71 5.32 1.96 -4.63
N THR A 72 4.95 3.11 -4.09
CA THR A 72 4.90 4.36 -4.84
C THR A 72 5.92 5.33 -4.27
N THR A 73 6.69 5.99 -5.13
CA THR A 73 7.67 7.01 -4.75
C THR A 73 7.73 8.12 -5.80
N ARG A 74 8.42 9.22 -5.48
CA ARG A 74 8.86 10.20 -6.47
C ARG A 74 10.19 9.72 -7.07
N ASN A 75 10.24 9.55 -8.40
CA ASN A 75 11.42 9.08 -9.11
C ASN A 75 11.73 9.97 -10.34
N GLY A 76 12.52 11.01 -10.10
CA GLY A 76 12.96 11.98 -11.09
C GLY A 76 11.97 13.12 -11.32
N SER A 77 12.30 14.00 -12.27
CA SER A 77 11.46 15.15 -12.62
C SER A 77 10.26 14.73 -13.47
N GLU A 78 9.13 15.41 -13.29
CA GLU A 78 7.97 15.19 -14.16
C GLU A 78 8.25 15.74 -15.57
N TYR A 79 7.90 14.97 -16.60
CA TYR A 79 8.09 15.38 -18.00
C TYR A 79 7.34 16.67 -18.35
N SER A 80 6.21 16.92 -17.68
CA SER A 80 5.31 18.05 -17.92
C SER A 80 5.89 19.42 -17.54
N GLY A 81 7.01 19.46 -16.79
CA GLY A 81 7.59 20.68 -16.24
C GLY A 81 6.76 21.36 -15.14
N ARG A 82 5.67 20.74 -14.67
CA ARG A 82 4.73 21.32 -13.68
C ARG A 82 5.21 21.28 -12.23
N GLY A 83 6.44 20.83 -11.96
CA GLY A 83 6.92 20.56 -10.61
C GLY A 83 6.44 19.19 -10.11
N GLY A 84 6.52 18.90 -8.81
CA GLY A 84 5.94 17.69 -8.20
C GLY A 84 6.72 16.38 -8.39
N GLY A 85 7.57 16.27 -9.42
CA GLY A 85 8.34 15.05 -9.67
C GLY A 85 7.49 13.91 -10.24
N ARG A 86 8.14 12.98 -10.93
CA ARG A 86 7.46 11.85 -11.58
C ARG A 86 7.10 10.79 -10.55
N ILE A 87 5.82 10.44 -10.45
CA ILE A 87 5.39 9.31 -9.63
C ILE A 87 5.78 7.99 -10.31
N TYR A 88 6.39 7.10 -9.54
CA TYR A 88 6.76 5.76 -9.96
C TYR A 88 6.15 4.76 -8.98
N SER A 89 5.38 3.82 -9.51
CA SER A 89 4.84 2.72 -8.74
C SER A 89 5.34 1.38 -9.26
N GLN A 90 6.09 0.66 -8.43
CA GLN A 90 6.34 -0.76 -8.64
C GLN A 90 5.14 -1.53 -8.09
N ILE A 91 4.50 -2.34 -8.93
CA ILE A 91 3.31 -3.11 -8.61
C ILE A 91 3.64 -4.59 -8.66
N LEU A 92 3.27 -5.31 -7.61
CA LEU A 92 3.34 -6.76 -7.52
C LEU A 92 1.93 -7.32 -7.48
N VAL A 93 1.67 -8.31 -8.32
CA VAL A 93 0.39 -9.00 -8.34
C VAL A 93 0.59 -10.45 -7.93
N LEU A 94 -0.16 -10.84 -6.91
CA LEU A 94 -0.12 -12.15 -6.29
C LEU A 94 -1.45 -12.86 -6.52
N PRO A 95 -1.44 -14.16 -6.85
CA PRO A 95 -2.67 -14.96 -6.80
C PRO A 95 -3.10 -15.15 -5.33
N ARG A 96 -4.38 -15.46 -5.13
CA ARG A 96 -4.98 -15.78 -3.82
C ARG A 96 -4.19 -16.84 -3.05
N GLU A 97 -3.80 -17.91 -3.73
CA GLU A 97 -2.96 -18.99 -3.18
C GLU A 97 -1.65 -18.45 -2.62
N GLY A 98 -1.11 -17.41 -3.24
CA GLY A 98 0.08 -16.73 -2.79
C GLY A 98 -0.13 -16.00 -1.47
N MET A 99 -1.21 -15.23 -1.34
CA MET A 99 -1.60 -14.58 -0.09
C MET A 99 -1.85 -15.59 1.04
N MET A 100 -2.49 -16.72 0.74
CA MET A 100 -2.75 -17.77 1.74
C MET A 100 -1.46 -18.34 2.35
N ARG A 101 -0.36 -18.39 1.59
CA ARG A 101 0.95 -18.84 2.11
C ARG A 101 1.52 -17.89 3.18
N PHE A 102 1.04 -16.65 3.20
CA PHE A 102 1.38 -15.63 4.19
C PHE A 102 0.22 -15.36 5.15
N ASP A 103 -0.66 -16.33 5.35
CA ASP A 103 -1.84 -16.21 6.22
C ASP A 103 -2.71 -14.98 5.89
N ASN A 104 -2.78 -14.66 4.60
CA ASN A 104 -3.45 -13.48 4.06
C ASN A 104 -2.94 -12.15 4.64
N HIS A 105 -1.70 -12.11 5.15
CA HIS A 105 -1.11 -10.94 5.77
C HIS A 105 -0.25 -10.14 4.78
N PRO A 106 -0.74 -9.00 4.25
CA PRO A 106 -0.03 -8.25 3.20
C PRO A 106 1.36 -7.76 3.59
N LEU A 107 1.57 -7.37 4.86
CA LEU A 107 2.88 -6.90 5.31
C LEU A 107 3.93 -8.02 5.42
N LEU A 108 3.52 -9.28 5.66
CA LEU A 108 4.47 -10.41 5.65
C LEU A 108 4.94 -10.72 4.22
N VAL A 109 4.06 -10.51 3.23
CA VAL A 109 4.44 -10.59 1.83
C VAL A 109 5.44 -9.48 1.51
N LEU A 110 5.17 -8.25 1.95
CA LEU A 110 6.07 -7.11 1.75
C LEU A 110 7.47 -7.38 2.34
N GLU A 111 7.55 -7.87 3.58
CA GLU A 111 8.79 -8.29 4.23
C GLU A 111 9.55 -9.33 3.39
N ALA A 112 8.84 -10.36 2.91
CA ALA A 112 9.45 -11.39 2.07
C ALA A 112 9.96 -10.83 0.73
N VAL A 113 9.24 -9.89 0.12
CA VAL A 113 9.70 -9.25 -1.12
C VAL A 113 10.92 -8.35 -0.85
N ALA A 114 10.89 -7.56 0.21
CA ALA A 114 12.02 -6.73 0.62
C ALA A 114 13.27 -7.59 0.86
N ALA A 115 13.15 -8.69 1.61
CA ALA A 115 14.22 -9.65 1.87
C ALA A 115 14.76 -10.31 0.58
N SER A 116 13.95 -10.39 -0.47
CA SER A 116 14.38 -10.92 -1.77
C SER A 116 15.13 -9.91 -2.65
N GLY A 117 15.25 -8.64 -2.21
CA GLY A 117 15.89 -7.57 -2.96
C GLY A 117 15.16 -7.19 -4.25
N ARG A 118 13.86 -7.51 -4.35
CA ARG A 118 13.04 -7.29 -5.56
C ARG A 118 12.27 -5.98 -5.55
N TRP A 119 12.30 -5.27 -4.44
CA TRP A 119 11.70 -3.96 -4.26
C TRP A 119 12.74 -2.91 -4.69
N MET A 120 12.70 -2.50 -5.96
CA MET A 120 13.70 -1.59 -6.54
C MET A 120 13.01 -0.54 -7.41
N VAL A 121 13.36 0.71 -7.14
CA VAL A 121 12.99 1.86 -7.96
C VAL A 121 14.08 2.02 -9.01
N ASP A 122 13.77 1.64 -10.25
CA ASP A 122 14.72 1.81 -11.35
C ASP A 122 14.57 3.23 -11.94
N PRO A 123 15.65 4.04 -12.04
CA PRO A 123 15.58 5.33 -12.74
C PRO A 123 15.21 5.19 -14.22
N HIS A 124 15.52 4.04 -14.83
CA HIS A 124 15.20 3.72 -16.22
C HIS A 124 14.14 2.61 -16.29
N LEU A 125 13.19 2.74 -17.22
CA LEU A 125 12.21 1.68 -17.40
C LEU A 125 12.88 0.48 -18.09
N PRO A 126 12.78 -0.74 -17.53
CA PRO A 126 13.32 -1.92 -18.18
C PRO A 126 12.54 -2.20 -19.47
N ASP A 127 13.23 -2.72 -20.50
CA ASP A 127 12.60 -3.15 -21.75
C ASP A 127 11.60 -4.29 -21.52
N THR A 128 11.96 -5.21 -20.62
CA THR A 128 11.13 -6.35 -20.25
C THR A 128 11.08 -6.50 -18.75
N LEU A 129 9.86 -6.65 -18.21
CA LEU A 129 9.65 -6.92 -16.80
C LEU A 129 9.36 -8.41 -16.59
N LEU A 130 10.21 -9.10 -15.84
CA LEU A 130 10.07 -10.53 -15.61
C LEU A 130 9.27 -10.80 -14.34
N SER A 131 8.41 -11.82 -14.36
CA SER A 131 7.87 -12.40 -13.13
C SER A 131 8.99 -13.05 -12.32
N PHE A 132 8.84 -13.15 -11.00
CA PHE A 132 9.80 -13.84 -10.14
C PHE A 132 9.13 -14.82 -9.19
N ARG A 133 9.92 -15.73 -8.62
CA ARG A 133 9.44 -16.65 -7.59
C ARG A 133 9.68 -16.04 -6.22
N LEU A 134 8.62 -15.79 -5.45
CA LEU A 134 8.76 -15.41 -4.06
C LEU A 134 8.88 -16.67 -3.19
N VAL A 135 9.95 -16.68 -2.39
CA VAL A 135 10.21 -17.68 -1.36
C VAL A 135 9.74 -17.13 -0.02
N GLY A 136 9.30 -18.02 0.85
CA GLY A 136 8.73 -17.66 2.13
C GLY A 136 7.30 -18.17 2.29
N SER A 137 6.87 -18.03 3.53
CA SER A 137 5.54 -18.25 4.07
C SER A 137 5.48 -17.49 5.40
N ALA A 138 4.30 -17.34 5.99
CA ALA A 138 4.19 -16.97 7.39
C ALA A 138 4.85 -18.07 8.24
N ALA A 139 6.14 -17.92 8.56
CA ALA A 139 6.90 -18.80 9.43
C ALA A 139 7.03 -18.10 10.79
N GLY A 140 6.47 -18.71 11.84
CA GLY A 140 6.38 -18.12 13.17
C GLY A 140 4.92 -18.02 13.62
N THR A 141 4.69 -18.24 14.91
CA THR A 141 3.32 -18.18 15.45
C THR A 141 2.84 -16.74 15.42
N SER A 142 1.56 -16.54 15.08
CA SER A 142 0.89 -15.22 15.21
C SER A 142 1.13 -14.63 16.62
N ALA A 143 1.23 -15.48 17.64
CA ALA A 143 1.53 -15.09 19.02
C ALA A 143 2.85 -14.31 19.17
N ASP A 144 3.95 -14.71 18.52
CA ASP A 144 5.23 -14.01 18.62
C ASP A 144 5.16 -12.60 18.01
N ARG A 145 4.46 -12.48 16.87
CA ARG A 145 4.25 -11.18 16.20
C ARG A 145 3.33 -10.28 17.01
N ILE A 146 2.21 -10.83 17.50
CA ILE A 146 1.31 -10.10 18.41
C ILE A 146 2.09 -9.62 19.64
N ALA A 147 2.90 -10.47 20.27
CA ALA A 147 3.71 -10.08 21.43
C ALA A 147 4.69 -8.96 21.09
N LYS A 148 5.38 -9.02 19.95
CA LYS A 148 6.26 -7.96 19.47
C LYS A 148 5.51 -6.65 19.24
N CYS A 149 4.36 -6.69 18.55
CA CYS A 149 3.56 -5.50 18.30
C CYS A 149 2.98 -4.92 19.61
N ARG A 150 2.52 -5.75 20.54
CA ARG A 150 2.08 -5.33 21.89
C ARG A 150 3.19 -4.64 22.66
N ALA A 151 4.42 -5.17 22.61
CA ALA A 151 5.55 -4.57 23.30
C ALA A 151 5.93 -3.19 22.74
N LEU A 152 5.70 -2.94 21.45
CA LEU A 152 6.00 -1.67 20.78
C LEU A 152 4.87 -0.64 20.90
N TRP A 153 3.62 -1.09 20.74
CA TRP A 153 2.46 -0.22 20.54
C TRP A 153 1.43 -0.28 21.67
N GLY A 154 1.54 -1.24 22.58
CA GLY A 154 0.48 -1.57 23.52
C GLY A 154 -0.64 -2.40 22.89
N GLU A 155 -1.52 -2.95 23.72
CA GLU A 155 -2.65 -3.78 23.28
C GLU A 155 -3.79 -2.91 22.75
N GLU A 156 -4.12 -1.82 23.45
CA GLU A 156 -5.27 -0.98 23.15
C GLU A 156 -5.21 -0.30 21.77
N PRO A 157 -4.11 0.36 21.34
CA PRO A 157 -4.05 0.96 20.00
C PRO A 157 -4.32 -0.02 18.86
N MET A 158 -3.81 -1.26 18.99
CA MET A 158 -4.02 -2.30 17.99
C MET A 158 -5.46 -2.78 17.96
N GLU A 159 -6.08 -3.01 19.13
CA GLU A 159 -7.47 -3.45 19.24
C GLU A 159 -8.45 -2.40 18.73
N GLN A 160 -8.19 -1.13 19.05
CA GLN A 160 -8.99 -0.01 18.55
C GLN A 160 -8.88 0.09 17.02
N LEU A 161 -7.67 0.02 16.45
CA LEU A 161 -7.49 0.04 15.00
C LEU A 161 -8.18 -1.17 14.33
N ALA A 162 -8.01 -2.39 14.87
CA ALA A 162 -8.67 -3.58 14.35
C ALA A 162 -10.20 -3.47 14.40
N THR A 163 -10.74 -2.87 15.47
CA THR A 163 -12.19 -2.62 15.62
C THR A 163 -12.69 -1.63 14.57
N LEU A 164 -11.96 -0.54 14.34
CA LEU A 164 -12.30 0.44 13.30
C LEU A 164 -12.28 -0.18 11.91
N LEU A 165 -11.28 -1.02 11.61
CA LEU A 165 -11.18 -1.73 10.34
C LEU A 165 -12.38 -2.67 10.13
N ARG A 166 -12.90 -3.35 11.16
CA ARG A 166 -14.11 -4.19 10.98
C ARG A 166 -15.39 -3.38 10.73
N GLY A 167 -15.53 -2.25 11.41
CA GLY A 167 -16.81 -1.54 11.52
C GLY A 167 -17.00 -0.34 10.60
N ARG A 168 -15.92 0.18 9.99
CA ARG A 168 -15.97 1.42 9.20
C ARG A 168 -15.69 1.16 7.73
N ALA A 169 -16.34 1.95 6.88
CA ALA A 169 -16.11 1.92 5.43
C ALA A 169 -14.79 2.58 5.03
N GLN A 170 -14.37 3.62 5.77
CA GLN A 170 -13.09 4.30 5.54
C GLN A 170 -12.48 4.82 6.85
N VAL A 171 -11.21 4.50 7.06
CA VAL A 171 -10.40 4.88 8.22
C VAL A 171 -9.20 5.71 7.75
N VAL A 172 -8.92 6.79 8.45
CA VAL A 172 -7.74 7.64 8.25
C VAL A 172 -6.94 7.64 9.54
N LEU A 173 -5.77 7.04 9.52
CA LEU A 173 -4.81 7.05 10.62
C LEU A 173 -3.85 8.23 10.42
N VAL A 174 -3.80 9.13 11.41
CA VAL A 174 -2.80 10.19 11.47
C VAL A 174 -1.61 9.69 12.26
N ALA A 175 -0.44 9.61 11.62
CA ALA A 175 0.77 9.05 12.21
C ALA A 175 2.02 9.48 11.43
N ASP A 176 3.14 9.67 12.14
CA ASP A 176 4.41 10.11 11.55
C ASP A 176 5.42 8.98 11.36
N ASP A 177 5.44 7.96 12.24
CA ASP A 177 6.45 6.88 12.20
C ASP A 177 5.88 5.48 12.51
N ASP A 178 6.53 4.45 11.96
CA ASP A 178 6.31 2.99 12.11
C ASP A 178 4.84 2.50 12.05
N VAL A 179 4.06 3.06 11.12
CA VAL A 179 2.67 2.65 10.91
C VAL A 179 2.55 1.19 10.47
N GLU A 180 3.57 0.65 9.78
CA GLU A 180 3.58 -0.75 9.36
C GLU A 180 3.57 -1.70 10.56
N GLY A 181 4.31 -1.40 11.63
CA GLY A 181 4.30 -2.20 12.86
C GLY A 181 2.93 -2.24 13.54
N LEU A 182 2.29 -1.07 13.70
CA LEU A 182 0.94 -0.97 14.27
C LEU A 182 -0.10 -1.67 13.39
N LEU A 183 -0.08 -1.41 12.08
CA LEU A 183 -0.98 -2.03 11.13
C LEU A 183 -0.81 -3.55 11.11
N SER A 184 0.43 -4.04 11.15
CA SER A 184 0.74 -5.47 11.25
C SER A 184 0.10 -6.08 12.50
N GLY A 185 0.26 -5.44 13.66
CA GLY A 185 -0.37 -5.86 14.91
C GLY A 185 -1.90 -5.89 14.83
N ALA A 186 -2.52 -4.84 14.28
CA ALA A 186 -3.97 -4.78 14.11
C ALA A 186 -4.50 -5.85 13.12
N LEU A 187 -3.78 -6.11 12.03
CA LEU A 187 -4.13 -7.17 11.07
C LEU A 187 -4.04 -8.56 11.70
N GLU A 188 -3.10 -8.81 12.61
CA GLU A 188 -3.02 -10.08 13.35
C GLU A 188 -4.28 -10.36 14.19
N LEU A 189 -4.93 -9.31 14.70
CA LEU A 189 -6.19 -9.42 15.44
C LEU A 189 -7.40 -9.71 14.53
N LEU A 190 -7.28 -9.52 13.23
CA LEU A 190 -8.31 -9.86 12.25
C LEU A 190 -8.21 -11.32 11.81
N THR A 191 -9.35 -11.91 11.42
CA THR A 191 -9.35 -13.23 10.77
C THR A 191 -8.66 -13.15 9.40
N PRO A 192 -8.12 -14.27 8.87
CA PRO A 192 -7.49 -14.27 7.54
C PRO A 192 -8.41 -13.78 6.41
N ALA A 193 -9.72 -13.94 6.53
CA ALA A 193 -10.68 -13.45 5.54
C ALA A 193 -10.85 -11.93 5.61
N GLU A 194 -10.92 -11.36 6.83
CA GLU A 194 -11.02 -9.92 7.06
C GLU A 194 -9.76 -9.18 6.59
N ARG A 195 -8.56 -9.74 6.80
CA ARG A 195 -7.29 -9.13 6.36
C ARG A 195 -7.27 -8.81 4.86
N LEU A 196 -7.87 -9.66 4.04
CA LEU A 196 -7.96 -9.46 2.58
C LEU A 196 -8.91 -8.32 2.18
N GLN A 197 -9.82 -7.92 3.06
CA GLN A 197 -10.76 -6.82 2.81
C GLN A 197 -10.15 -5.45 3.18
N VAL A 198 -9.10 -5.45 4.01
CA VAL A 198 -8.43 -4.21 4.44
C VAL A 198 -7.46 -3.76 3.35
N SER A 199 -7.96 -3.00 2.38
CA SER A 199 -7.12 -2.27 1.44
C SER A 199 -6.52 -1.03 2.12
N PHE A 200 -5.25 -0.73 1.87
CA PHE A 200 -4.60 0.41 2.51
C PHE A 200 -3.60 1.15 1.63
N SER A 201 -3.34 2.40 2.01
CA SER A 201 -2.22 3.20 1.51
C SER A 201 -1.54 3.94 2.66
N THR A 202 -0.21 3.88 2.72
CA THR A 202 0.56 4.53 3.79
C THR A 202 1.01 5.96 3.49
N GLY A 203 0.62 6.53 2.34
CA GLY A 203 1.13 7.84 1.94
C GLY A 203 0.53 8.42 0.66
N LEU A 204 -0.46 7.77 0.04
CA LEU A 204 -1.20 8.34 -1.07
C LEU A 204 -2.36 9.22 -0.58
N ARG A 205 -2.58 10.33 -1.28
CA ARG A 205 -3.76 11.17 -1.13
C ARG A 205 -5.01 10.35 -1.40
N ILE A 206 -6.03 10.61 -0.59
CA ILE A 206 -7.34 9.99 -0.73
C ILE A 206 -7.92 10.30 -2.10
N SER A 207 -8.48 9.28 -2.75
CA SER A 207 -9.03 9.38 -4.09
C SER A 207 -10.28 8.51 -4.20
N GLN A 208 -11.35 9.06 -4.75
CA GLN A 208 -12.57 8.29 -5.02
C GLN A 208 -12.34 7.16 -6.05
N ARG A 209 -11.32 7.29 -6.89
CA ARG A 209 -10.94 6.24 -7.87
C ARG A 209 -10.18 5.09 -7.22
N ARG A 210 -9.63 5.31 -6.03
CA ARG A 210 -8.83 4.35 -5.26
C ARG A 210 -9.37 4.31 -3.84
N PRO A 211 -10.53 3.66 -3.63
CA PRO A 211 -11.21 3.65 -2.35
C PRO A 211 -10.50 2.71 -1.39
N PHE A 212 -9.29 3.07 -0.96
CA PHE A 212 -8.62 2.34 0.11
C PHE A 212 -9.45 2.47 1.39
N HIS A 213 -9.55 1.35 2.08
CA HIS A 213 -10.26 1.24 3.34
C HIS A 213 -9.49 1.97 4.46
N LEU A 214 -8.16 1.87 4.46
CA LEU A 214 -7.28 2.61 5.37
C LEU A 214 -6.36 3.57 4.60
N HIS A 215 -6.28 4.81 5.07
CA HIS A 215 -5.27 5.77 4.63
C HIS A 215 -4.43 6.22 5.82
N VAL A 216 -3.12 6.32 5.61
CA VAL A 216 -2.20 6.92 6.58
C VAL A 216 -1.84 8.32 6.10
N VAL A 217 -1.93 9.29 7.01
CA VAL A 217 -1.66 10.70 6.73
C VAL A 217 -0.65 11.20 7.78
N PRO A 218 0.46 11.84 7.37
CA PRO A 218 1.38 12.47 8.31
C PRO A 218 0.70 13.54 9.18
N SER A 219 1.09 13.67 10.44
CA SER A 219 0.50 14.64 11.37
C SER A 219 0.76 16.09 10.94
N CYS A 220 1.84 16.33 10.19
CA CYS A 220 2.15 17.66 9.66
C CYS A 220 1.11 18.18 8.65
N GLU A 221 0.28 17.30 8.07
CA GLU A 221 -0.72 17.61 7.04
C GLU A 221 -2.05 18.07 7.64
N GLN A 222 -1.99 19.04 8.55
CA GLN A 222 -3.12 19.53 9.33
C GLN A 222 -4.29 20.03 8.48
N GLN A 223 -4.02 20.59 7.30
CA GLN A 223 -5.08 21.04 6.39
C GLN A 223 -5.88 19.85 5.83
N ILE A 224 -5.19 18.80 5.39
CA ILE A 224 -5.81 17.56 4.89
C ILE A 224 -6.61 16.90 6.01
N ILE A 225 -6.03 16.76 7.20
CA ILE A 225 -6.69 16.15 8.36
C ILE A 225 -7.98 16.88 8.71
N ARG A 226 -7.96 18.23 8.78
CA ARG A 226 -9.16 19.04 9.05
C ARG A 226 -10.24 18.89 7.99
N GLN A 227 -9.86 18.77 6.72
CA GLN A 227 -10.80 18.53 5.64
C GLN A 227 -11.46 17.15 5.79
N LEU A 228 -10.68 16.11 6.07
CA LEU A 228 -11.16 14.75 6.20
C LEU A 228 -12.10 14.55 7.39
N ARG A 229 -11.84 15.21 8.52
CA ARG A 229 -12.74 15.21 9.68
C ARG A 229 -14.14 15.78 9.39
N ARG A 230 -14.31 16.54 8.29
CA ARG A 230 -15.60 17.10 7.86
C ARG A 230 -16.31 16.22 6.83
N THR A 231 -15.63 15.23 6.27
CA THR A 231 -16.21 14.32 5.28
C THR A 231 -17.07 13.29 6.00
N ALA A 232 -18.33 13.15 5.59
CA ALA A 232 -19.19 12.08 6.09
C ALA A 232 -18.57 10.72 5.77
N ASP A 233 -18.76 9.75 6.68
CA ASP A 233 -18.30 8.36 6.55
C ASP A 233 -16.79 8.11 6.63
N VAL A 234 -15.98 9.15 6.88
CA VAL A 234 -14.54 9.04 7.16
C VAL A 234 -14.28 9.07 8.66
N CYS A 235 -13.67 8.01 9.20
CA CYS A 235 -13.22 7.99 10.58
C CYS A 235 -11.74 8.40 10.65
N VAL A 236 -11.46 9.62 11.11
CA VAL A 236 -10.10 10.09 11.33
C VAL A 236 -9.69 9.83 12.78
N ILE A 237 -8.56 9.16 12.97
CA ILE A 237 -7.99 8.86 14.28
C ILE A 237 -6.52 9.28 14.33
N ASP A 238 -6.11 9.90 15.43
CA ASP A 238 -4.71 10.23 15.67
C ASP A 238 -4.04 9.10 16.45
N LEU A 239 -2.83 8.72 16.05
CA LEU A 239 -2.04 7.75 16.79
C LEU A 239 -1.73 8.24 18.21
N ALA A 240 -1.59 9.56 18.41
CA ALA A 240 -1.46 10.13 19.74
C ALA A 240 -2.72 9.92 20.60
N ASP A 241 -3.90 9.95 19.97
CA ASP A 241 -5.18 9.68 20.66
C ASP A 241 -5.31 8.19 21.02
N LEU A 242 -4.76 7.29 20.19
CA LEU A 242 -4.69 5.86 20.51
C LEU A 242 -3.78 5.57 21.70
N ALA A 243 -2.62 6.23 21.76
CA ALA A 243 -1.59 5.96 22.76
C ALA A 243 -1.89 6.56 24.15
N SER A 244 -2.72 7.60 24.22
CA SER A 244 -3.00 8.39 25.44
C SER A 244 -4.05 7.80 26.38
N LEU A 245 -4.52 6.57 26.10
CA LEU A 245 -5.45 5.83 26.96
C LEU A 245 -4.75 4.83 27.90
N ASN A 246 -3.41 4.77 27.88
CA ASN A 246 -2.58 3.98 28.81
C ASN A 246 -2.24 4.71 30.11
#